data_AF-A0A9D9K9A2-F1
#
_entry.id   AF-A0A9D9K9A2-F1
#
_cell.length_a   1.000
_cell.length_b   1.000
_cell.length_c   1.000
_cell.angle_alpha   90.00
_cell.angle_beta   90.00
_cell.angle_gamma   90.00
#
_symmetry.space_group_name_H-M   'P 1'
#
loop_
_entity.id
_entity.type
_entity.pdbx_description
1 polymer ?
#
loop_
_entity_poly.entity_id
_entity_poly.type
_entity_poly.pdbx_seq_one_letter_code
_entity_poly.pdbx_strand_id
1 'polypeptide(L)'
;MSEFQYYQFQSIDRRLTKEDREYLKTKSSRVKLETHGARFTYSSGDFRGNPLEVLDRCFDMMSYIANFGDRQIAFRFPKNALDLEVLQPYAIPYCIEFKTTQKSTIVNIALSAEDFYGGWIDEKHDG
;
A
#
# COMPACT_ATOMS: atom_id res chain seq x y z
N MET A 1 5.23 -6.49 -22.62
CA MET A 1 4.11 -6.85 -21.72
C MET A 1 3.30 -5.59 -21.47
N SER A 2 1.96 -5.67 -21.38
CA SER A 2 1.14 -4.52 -21.00
C SER A 2 1.35 -4.20 -19.53
N GLU A 3 1.44 -2.92 -19.17
CA GLU A 3 1.54 -2.48 -17.78
C GLU A 3 0.31 -2.94 -16.97
N PHE A 4 0.53 -3.41 -15.75
CA PHE A 4 -0.55 -3.72 -14.82
C PHE A 4 -0.15 -3.34 -13.40
N GLN A 5 -1.00 -2.55 -12.77
CA GLN A 5 -0.84 -2.08 -11.40
C GLN A 5 -2.15 -2.28 -10.63
N TYR A 6 -2.04 -2.83 -9.43
CA TYR A 6 -3.18 -3.10 -8.56
C TYR A 6 -2.92 -2.57 -7.16
N TYR A 7 -3.83 -1.71 -6.69
CA TYR A 7 -3.85 -1.23 -5.31
C TYR A 7 -5.11 -1.73 -4.61
N GLN A 8 -4.95 -2.24 -3.40
CA GLN A 8 -6.05 -2.60 -2.52
C GLN A 8 -5.87 -1.95 -1.16
N PHE A 9 -6.96 -1.41 -0.65
CA PHE A 9 -7.03 -0.79 0.65
C PHE A 9 -8.12 -1.45 1.49
N GLN A 10 -7.86 -1.59 2.79
CA GLN A 10 -8.76 -2.26 3.72
C GLN A 10 -8.80 -1.52 5.07
N SER A 11 -9.99 -1.41 5.63
CA SER A 11 -10.22 -1.07 7.02
C SER A 11 -10.68 -2.30 7.80
N ILE A 12 -10.29 -2.40 9.07
CA ILE A 12 -10.55 -3.58 9.91
C ILE A 12 -11.97 -3.48 10.49
N ASP A 13 -12.23 -2.49 11.34
CA ASP A 13 -13.51 -2.37 12.08
C ASP A 13 -14.35 -1.16 11.66
N ARG A 14 -13.91 -0.42 10.63
CA ARG A 14 -14.55 0.83 10.19
C ARG A 14 -15.15 0.67 8.80
N ARG A 15 -16.43 1.00 8.63
CA ARG A 15 -17.04 1.11 7.29
C ARG A 15 -16.63 2.41 6.61
N LEU A 16 -16.52 2.40 5.28
CA LEU A 16 -16.31 3.62 4.50
C LEU A 16 -17.51 4.57 4.61
N THR A 17 -17.25 5.80 5.08
CA THR A 17 -18.27 6.86 5.16
C THR A 17 -18.63 7.38 3.77
N LYS A 18 -19.68 8.21 3.69
CA LYS A 18 -20.04 8.86 2.42
C LYS A 18 -18.92 9.77 1.93
N GLU A 19 -18.28 10.51 2.83
CA GLU A 19 -17.18 11.42 2.56
C GLU A 19 -15.93 10.66 2.08
N ASP A 20 -15.64 9.51 2.69
CA ASP A 20 -14.56 8.63 2.23
C ASP A 20 -14.81 8.16 0.80
N ARG A 21 -16.04 7.70 0.51
CA ARG A 21 -16.41 7.22 -0.84
C ARG A 21 -16.30 8.31 -1.90
N GLU A 22 -16.80 9.52 -1.60
CA GLU A 22 -16.68 10.64 -2.54
C GLU A 22 -15.24 11.08 -2.75
N TYR A 23 -14.43 11.10 -1.69
CA TYR A 23 -12.99 11.34 -1.80
C TYR A 23 -12.30 10.29 -2.70
N LEU A 24 -12.59 9.00 -2.52
CA LEU A 24 -11.96 7.93 -3.30
C LEU A 24 -12.31 8.02 -4.80
N LYS A 25 -13.53 8.45 -5.14
CA LYS A 25 -13.91 8.71 -6.54
C LYS A 25 -13.12 9.84 -7.21
N THR A 26 -12.58 10.80 -6.43
CA THR A 26 -11.67 11.83 -6.99
C THR A 26 -10.31 11.26 -7.40
N LYS A 27 -9.91 10.14 -6.81
CA LYS A 27 -8.63 9.45 -7.07
C LYS A 27 -8.71 8.58 -8.32
N SER A 28 -9.85 7.93 -8.55
CA SER A 28 -10.13 7.22 -9.79
C SER A 28 -11.63 7.10 -10.01
N SER A 29 -12.11 7.43 -11.21
CA SER A 29 -13.50 7.18 -11.60
C SER A 29 -13.82 5.69 -11.72
N ARG A 30 -12.80 4.83 -11.85
CA ARG A 30 -12.91 3.37 -11.97
C ARG A 30 -12.70 2.62 -10.66
N VAL A 31 -12.58 3.34 -9.53
CA VAL A 31 -12.39 2.72 -8.22
C VAL A 31 -13.54 1.75 -7.91
N LYS A 32 -13.20 0.54 -7.46
CA LYS A 32 -14.19 -0.41 -6.93
C LYS A 32 -14.27 -0.21 -5.42
N LEU A 33 -15.42 0.21 -4.93
CA LEU A 33 -15.65 0.48 -3.50
C LEU A 33 -16.43 -0.68 -2.86
N GLU A 34 -15.97 -1.11 -1.69
CA GLU A 34 -16.57 -2.14 -0.86
C GLU A 34 -17.03 -1.53 0.47
N THR A 35 -17.59 -2.32 1.37
CA THR A 35 -18.04 -1.82 2.68
C THR A 35 -16.87 -1.34 3.54
N HIS A 36 -15.74 -2.04 3.46
CA HIS A 36 -14.52 -1.82 4.26
C HIS A 36 -13.26 -1.66 3.38
N GLY A 37 -13.40 -1.44 2.07
CA GLY A 37 -12.27 -1.52 1.16
C GLY A 37 -12.43 -0.72 -0.12
N ALA A 38 -11.32 -0.51 -0.80
CA ALA A 38 -11.28 0.06 -2.14
C ALA A 38 -10.19 -0.61 -2.98
N ARG A 39 -10.48 -0.82 -4.27
CA ARG A 39 -9.54 -1.37 -5.24
C ARG A 39 -9.37 -0.44 -6.43
N PHE A 40 -8.12 -0.22 -6.80
CA PHE A 40 -7.72 0.56 -7.97
C PHE A 40 -6.90 -0.34 -8.90
N THR A 41 -7.14 -0.22 -10.20
CA THR A 41 -6.46 -1.02 -11.21
C THR A 41 -6.11 -0.13 -12.38
N TYR A 42 -4.85 -0.17 -12.79
CA TYR A 42 -4.32 0.61 -13.90
C TYR A 42 -3.66 -0.32 -14.90
N SER A 43 -3.92 -0.07 -16.18
CA SER A 43 -3.30 -0.74 -17.32
C SER A 43 -2.36 0.18 -18.13
N SER A 44 -2.25 1.43 -17.68
CA SER A 44 -1.33 2.47 -18.14
C SER A 44 -1.39 3.64 -17.15
N GLY A 45 -0.24 4.25 -16.87
CA GLY A 45 -0.13 5.35 -15.90
C GLY A 45 -0.27 4.87 -14.45
N ASP A 46 -0.29 5.82 -13.51
CA ASP A 46 -0.15 5.50 -12.08
C ASP A 46 -1.31 6.05 -11.21
N PHE A 47 -1.30 5.66 -9.94
CA PHE A 47 -2.22 6.14 -8.92
C PHE A 47 -2.21 7.66 -8.82
N ARG A 48 -3.40 8.26 -8.73
CA ARG A 48 -3.52 9.72 -8.70
C ARG A 48 -3.19 10.29 -7.32
N GLY A 49 -1.96 10.74 -7.15
CA GLY A 49 -1.44 11.32 -5.90
C GLY A 49 -0.76 10.26 -5.04
N ASN A 50 -0.71 10.45 -3.72
CA ASN A 50 0.03 9.55 -2.84
C ASN A 50 -0.89 8.46 -2.22
N PRO A 51 -0.62 7.16 -2.47
CA PRO A 51 -1.35 6.06 -1.84
C PRO A 51 -1.31 6.10 -0.30
N LEU A 52 -0.20 6.52 0.30
CA LEU A 52 -0.06 6.60 1.76
C LEU A 52 -0.93 7.71 2.39
N GLU A 53 -1.29 8.75 1.64
CA GLU A 53 -2.27 9.74 2.11
C GLU A 53 -3.69 9.16 2.12
N VAL A 54 -4.02 8.32 1.14
CA VAL A 54 -5.30 7.62 1.09
C VAL A 54 -5.40 6.60 2.22
N LEU A 55 -4.30 5.87 2.47
CA LEU A 55 -4.16 4.99 3.63
C LEU A 55 -4.40 5.79 4.92
N ASP A 56 -3.64 6.87 5.14
CA ASP A 56 -3.74 7.67 6.36
C ASP A 56 -5.14 8.22 6.61
N ARG A 57 -5.84 8.63 5.54
CA ARG A 57 -7.19 9.20 5.60
C ARG A 57 -8.27 8.15 5.84
N CYS A 58 -8.24 7.04 5.11
CA CYS A 58 -9.42 6.19 4.95
C CYS A 58 -9.22 4.73 5.40
N PHE A 59 -8.01 4.23 5.60
CA PHE A 59 -7.79 2.79 5.73
C PHE A 59 -6.77 2.43 6.80
N ASP A 60 -6.70 1.14 7.13
CA ASP A 60 -5.76 0.59 8.11
C ASP A 60 -4.62 -0.16 7.42
N MET A 61 -4.87 -0.67 6.21
CA MET A 61 -3.90 -1.40 5.40
C MET A 61 -4.01 -1.02 3.92
N MET A 62 -2.87 -1.02 3.24
CA MET A 62 -2.75 -0.94 1.79
C MET A 62 -1.81 -2.03 1.28
N SER A 63 -2.14 -2.64 0.15
CA SER A 63 -1.26 -3.49 -0.63
C SER A 63 -1.21 -3.04 -2.08
N TYR A 64 -0.03 -3.06 -2.67
CA TYR A 64 0.23 -2.74 -4.07
C TYR A 64 1.09 -3.82 -4.74
N ILE A 65 0.72 -4.14 -5.97
CA ILE A 65 1.39 -5.12 -6.82
C ILE A 65 1.43 -4.59 -8.25
N ALA A 66 2.63 -4.57 -8.83
CA ALA A 66 2.84 -4.33 -10.25
C ALA A 66 3.39 -5.57 -10.96
N ASN A 67 2.98 -5.79 -12.21
CA ASN A 67 3.50 -6.91 -12.99
C ASN A 67 4.96 -6.76 -13.41
N PHE A 68 5.56 -5.58 -13.24
CA PHE A 68 6.97 -5.32 -13.46
C PHE A 68 7.85 -5.50 -12.21
N GLY A 69 7.29 -6.01 -11.10
CA GLY A 69 8.05 -6.53 -9.96
C GLY A 69 7.81 -5.78 -8.65
N ASP A 70 7.43 -4.50 -8.71
CA ASP A 70 7.23 -3.71 -7.50
C ASP A 70 6.09 -4.27 -6.63
N ARG A 71 6.35 -4.29 -5.32
CA ARG A 71 5.42 -4.71 -4.28
C ARG A 71 5.46 -3.70 -3.15
N GLN A 72 4.32 -3.41 -2.56
CA GLN A 72 4.30 -2.58 -1.37
C GLN A 72 3.18 -3.03 -0.45
N ILE A 73 3.44 -3.04 0.85
CA ILE A 73 2.43 -3.18 1.88
C ILE A 73 2.63 -2.06 2.90
N ALA A 74 1.55 -1.44 3.33
CA ALA A 74 1.60 -0.39 4.32
C ALA A 74 0.48 -0.52 5.33
N PHE A 75 0.79 -0.23 6.58
CA PHE A 75 -0.12 -0.32 7.71
C PHE A 75 -0.18 1.02 8.43
N ARG A 76 -1.39 1.44 8.80
CA ARG A 76 -1.63 2.65 9.59
C ARG A 76 -2.01 2.26 11.00
N PHE A 77 -1.25 2.76 11.96
CA PHE A 77 -1.50 2.61 13.38
C PHE A 77 -1.91 3.94 14.01
N PRO A 78 -2.68 3.91 15.11
CA PRO A 78 -2.83 5.09 15.97
C PRO A 78 -1.45 5.63 16.38
N LYS A 79 -1.31 6.95 16.50
CA LYS A 79 -0.02 7.65 16.68
C LYS A 79 0.91 7.06 17.76
N ASN A 80 0.35 6.58 18.87
CA ASN A 80 1.11 6.08 20.02
C ASN A 80 0.98 4.56 20.20
N ALA A 81 0.51 3.84 19.18
CA ALA A 81 0.36 2.38 19.25
C ALA A 81 1.69 1.63 18.99
N LEU A 82 2.69 2.32 18.46
CA LEU A 82 4.00 1.75 18.15
C LEU A 82 5.09 2.48 18.92
N ASP A 83 6.05 1.72 19.43
CA ASP A 83 7.30 2.25 19.96
C ASP A 83 8.31 2.37 18.82
N LEU A 84 8.56 3.61 18.37
CA LEU A 84 9.48 3.86 17.27
C LEU A 84 10.94 3.58 17.63
N GLU A 85 11.32 3.64 18.91
CA GLU A 85 12.68 3.31 19.34
C GLU A 85 12.95 1.81 19.15
N VAL A 86 11.94 0.98 19.42
CA VAL A 86 11.99 -0.48 19.16
C VAL A 86 11.98 -0.80 17.67
N LEU A 87 11.29 0.00 16.86
CA LEU A 87 11.17 -0.24 15.42
C LEU A 87 12.34 0.32 14.60
N GLN A 88 13.03 1.35 15.09
CA GLN A 88 14.11 2.01 14.38
C GLN A 88 15.21 1.06 13.85
N PRO A 89 15.64 0.00 14.57
CA PRO A 89 16.60 -0.97 14.06
C PRO A 89 16.13 -1.75 12.82
N TYR A 90 14.82 -1.79 12.57
CA TYR A 90 14.22 -2.46 11.41
C TYR A 90 13.98 -1.50 10.23
N ALA A 91 14.32 -0.22 10.36
CA ALA A 91 14.26 0.72 9.25
C ALA A 91 15.38 0.36 8.24
N ILE A 92 14.97 -0.06 7.04
CA ILE A 92 15.88 -0.39 5.95
C ILE A 92 15.73 0.72 4.91
N PRO A 93 16.80 1.47 4.57
CA PRO A 93 16.72 2.52 3.56
C PRO A 93 16.04 2.02 2.28
N TYR A 94 15.07 2.80 1.78
CA TYR A 94 14.29 2.51 0.57
C TYR A 94 13.35 1.29 0.63
N CYS A 95 13.43 0.46 1.68
CA CYS A 95 12.61 -0.75 1.83
C CYS A 95 11.57 -0.64 2.95
N ILE A 96 11.98 -0.25 4.16
CA ILE A 96 11.14 -0.19 5.35
C ILE A 96 11.23 1.19 5.96
N GLU A 97 10.13 1.92 5.93
CA GLU A 97 10.02 3.30 6.40
C GLU A 97 8.91 3.44 7.45
N PHE A 98 9.18 4.27 8.47
CA PHE A 98 8.21 4.65 9.48
C PHE A 98 7.88 6.13 9.31
N LYS A 99 6.61 6.46 9.05
CA LYS A 99 6.15 7.83 8.84
C LYS A 99 5.11 8.22 9.89
N THR A 100 5.46 9.18 10.73
CA THR A 100 4.54 9.76 11.71
C THR A 100 3.80 10.93 11.11
N THR A 101 2.47 10.94 11.24
CA THR A 101 1.60 12.06 10.88
C THR A 101 1.07 12.74 12.15
N GLN A 102 0.18 13.71 11.99
CA GLN A 102 -0.49 14.31 13.15
C GLN A 102 -1.34 13.30 13.94
N LYS A 103 -1.91 12.29 13.27
CA LYS A 103 -2.92 11.36 13.82
C LYS A 103 -2.49 9.90 13.90
N SER A 104 -1.43 9.51 13.19
CA SER A 104 -1.09 8.11 12.95
C SER A 104 0.41 7.91 12.81
N THR A 105 0.81 6.64 12.85
CA THR A 105 2.11 6.16 12.43
C THR A 105 1.89 5.15 11.32
N ILE A 106 2.56 5.36 10.18
CA ILE A 106 2.49 4.46 9.03
C ILE A 106 3.77 3.64 8.98
N VAL A 107 3.62 2.33 8.95
CA VAL A 107 4.69 1.39 8.61
C VAL A 107 4.55 1.11 7.12
N ASN A 108 5.56 1.49 6.33
CA ASN A 108 5.59 1.30 4.89
C ASN A 108 6.70 0.31 4.54
N ILE A 109 6.35 -0.76 3.83
CA ILE A 109 7.29 -1.75 3.32
C ILE A 109 7.13 -1.76 1.80
N ALA A 110 8.10 -1.22 1.08
CA ALA A 110 8.14 -1.17 -0.38
C ALA A 110 9.34 -1.97 -0.87
N LEU A 111 9.10 -2.88 -1.81
CA LEU A 111 10.12 -3.71 -2.42
C LEU A 111 10.06 -3.44 -3.91
N SER A 112 11.12 -2.86 -4.46
CA SER A 112 11.28 -2.66 -5.88
C SER A 112 11.63 -3.97 -6.57
N ALA A 113 11.38 -4.05 -7.88
CA ALA A 113 11.84 -5.19 -8.68
C ALA A 113 13.37 -5.43 -8.56
N GLU A 114 14.14 -4.36 -8.37
CA GLU A 114 15.58 -4.40 -8.17
C GLU A 114 15.96 -5.01 -6.81
N ASP A 115 15.13 -4.88 -5.78
CA ASP A 115 15.36 -5.56 -4.49
C ASP A 115 15.25 -7.09 -4.60
N PHE A 116 14.74 -7.61 -5.72
CA PHE A 116 14.66 -9.04 -6.04
C PHE A 116 15.78 -9.55 -6.97
N TYR A 117 16.97 -8.93 -6.99
CA TYR A 117 18.16 -9.38 -7.74
C TYR A 117 18.73 -10.79 -7.37
N GLY A 118 17.94 -11.67 -6.74
CA GLY A 118 18.41 -12.99 -6.28
C GLY A 118 17.45 -14.16 -6.42
N GLY A 119 16.34 -14.05 -7.16
CA GLY A 119 15.37 -15.15 -7.23
C GLY A 119 14.53 -15.15 -8.49
N TRP A 120 15.12 -15.57 -9.62
CA TRP A 120 14.29 -16.16 -10.67
C TRP A 120 13.66 -17.43 -10.11
N ILE A 121 12.37 -17.40 -9.84
CA ILE A 121 11.58 -18.63 -9.65
C ILE A 121 11.32 -19.15 -11.07
N ASP A 122 12.20 -20.05 -11.53
CA ASP A 122 11.94 -20.89 -12.70
C ASP A 122 11.31 -22.22 -12.23
N GLU A 123 10.38 -22.78 -13.01
CA GLU A 123 9.63 -24.01 -12.72
C GLU A 123 10.51 -25.29 -12.66
N LYS A 124 11.84 -25.17 -12.68
CA LYS A 124 12.76 -26.30 -12.74
C LYS A 124 13.70 -26.36 -11.55
N HIS A 125 13.14 -26.43 -10.36
CA HIS A 125 13.85 -27.08 -9.25
C HIS A 125 12.97 -28.13 -8.57
N ASP A 126 12.64 -29.16 -9.36
CA ASP A 126 12.36 -30.51 -8.88
C ASP A 126 13.13 -31.48 -9.80
N GLY A 127 14.20 -32.08 -9.24
CA GLY A 127 15.10 -33.03 -9.90
C GLY A 127 16.46 -33.10 -9.24
#